data_AF-A0A7W5W696-F1
#
_entry.id   AF-A0A7W5W696-F1
#
_cell.length_a   1.000
_cell.length_b   1.000
_cell.length_c   1.000
_cell.angle_alpha   90.00
_cell.angle_beta   90.00
_cell.angle_gamma   90.00
#
_symmetry.space_group_name_H-M   'P 1'
#
loop_
_entity.id
_entity.type
_entity.pdbx_description
1 polymer ?
#
loop_
_entity_poly.entity_id
_entity_poly.type
_entity_poly.pdbx_seq_one_letter_code
_entity_poly.pdbx_strand_id
1 'polypeptide(L)'
;MRLPEDKFDLDAVSKLEAAGYPAIAPLLDDLVAWIADGNWPVARPVADLLVSTGAGAIPALRGVLHGNDPIHQHSVLLLVASRLSPDVVAALRGDLEQLATSPTLDQIQEGVSELAERILQKLDLPRLS
;
A
#
# COMPACT_ATOMS: atom_id res chain seq x y z
N MET A 1 7.10 19.35 9.04
CA MET A 1 6.85 18.08 8.34
C MET A 1 5.97 18.38 7.14
N ARG A 2 6.31 17.90 5.96
CA ARG A 2 5.56 18.08 4.71
C ARG A 2 5.58 16.80 3.88
N LEU A 3 4.68 16.68 2.92
CA LEU A 3 4.75 15.67 1.87
C LEU A 3 5.96 15.93 0.96
N PRO A 4 6.48 14.91 0.26
CA PRO A 4 7.43 15.11 -0.84
C PRO A 4 6.92 16.13 -1.86
N GLU A 5 7.83 16.84 -2.52
CA GLU A 5 7.49 17.76 -3.63
C GLU A 5 7.73 17.12 -5.01
N ASP A 6 8.63 16.13 -5.06
CA ASP A 6 8.91 15.34 -6.25
C ASP A 6 9.38 13.92 -5.90
N LYS A 7 9.51 13.07 -6.92
CA LYS A 7 9.84 11.64 -6.78
C LYS A 7 11.25 11.35 -6.22
N PHE A 8 12.11 12.35 -6.10
CA PHE A 8 13.46 12.26 -5.54
C PHE A 8 13.59 12.93 -4.17
N ASP A 9 12.51 13.49 -3.62
CA ASP A 9 12.52 14.27 -2.39
C ASP A 9 12.57 13.37 -1.13
N LEU A 10 13.71 12.71 -0.96
CA LEU A 10 14.01 11.82 0.16
C LEU A 10 14.19 12.58 1.49
N ASP A 11 14.48 13.88 1.45
CA ASP A 11 14.59 14.72 2.66
C ASP A 11 13.22 14.89 3.34
N ALA A 12 12.16 15.11 2.56
CA ALA A 12 10.80 15.14 3.08
C ALA A 12 10.39 13.81 3.72
N VAL A 13 10.71 12.69 3.06
CA VAL A 13 10.40 11.36 3.58
C VAL A 13 11.16 11.07 4.87
N SER A 14 12.44 11.47 4.96
CA SER A 14 13.25 11.32 6.17
C SER A 14 12.66 12.11 7.35
N LYS A 15 12.09 13.30 7.10
CA LYS A 15 11.40 14.09 8.13
C LYS A 15 10.07 13.47 8.57
N LEU A 16 9.34 12.83 7.66
CA LEU A 16 8.12 12.07 7.97
C LEU A 16 8.47 10.83 8.81
N GLU A 17 9.55 10.13 8.48
CA GLU A 17 10.07 8.99 9.24
C GLU A 17 10.44 9.38 10.67
N ALA A 18 11.18 10.46 10.84
CA ALA A 18 11.57 10.96 12.15
C ALA A 18 10.36 11.37 13.02
N ALA A 19 9.26 11.82 12.40
CA ALA A 19 8.03 12.16 13.10
C ALA A 19 7.21 10.92 13.49
N GLY A 20 7.15 9.93 12.60
CA GLY A 20 6.47 8.65 12.83
C GLY A 20 4.96 8.74 13.07
N TYR A 21 4.35 7.59 13.34
CA TYR A 21 2.94 7.50 13.74
C TYR A 21 2.82 7.69 15.27
N PRO A 22 1.85 8.49 15.79
CA PRO A 22 0.67 9.03 15.10
C PRO A 22 0.85 10.42 14.46
N ALA A 23 2.02 11.04 14.51
CA ALA A 23 2.21 12.40 14.01
C ALA A 23 1.90 12.53 12.50
N ILE A 24 2.24 11.52 11.70
CA ILE A 24 1.96 11.49 10.26
C ILE A 24 0.49 11.17 9.90
N ALA A 25 -0.36 10.82 10.87
CA ALA A 25 -1.73 10.36 10.60
C ALA A 25 -2.55 11.30 9.69
N PRO A 26 -2.51 12.64 9.85
CA PRO A 26 -3.26 13.56 9.00
C PRO A 26 -2.81 13.59 7.54
N LEU A 27 -1.65 13.00 7.21
CA LEU A 27 -1.06 13.02 5.88
C LEU A 27 -1.19 11.69 5.14
N LEU A 28 -1.73 10.63 5.78
CA LEU A 28 -1.68 9.26 5.22
C LEU A 28 -2.40 9.13 3.87
N ASP A 29 -3.55 9.78 3.72
CA ASP A 29 -4.34 9.74 2.49
C ASP A 29 -3.60 10.39 1.30
N ASP A 30 -2.83 11.44 1.54
CA ASP A 30 -2.02 12.09 0.50
C ASP A 30 -0.67 11.37 0.33
N LEU A 31 -0.12 10.81 1.41
CA LEU A 31 1.17 10.15 1.42
C LEU A 31 1.16 8.89 0.54
N VAL A 32 0.02 8.20 0.46
CA VAL A 32 -0.14 7.04 -0.43
C VAL A 32 0.03 7.39 -1.91
N ALA A 33 -0.15 8.66 -2.33
CA ALA A 33 0.10 9.07 -3.72
C ALA A 33 1.59 8.98 -4.10
N TRP A 34 2.50 9.03 -3.12
CA TRP A 34 3.95 8.92 -3.36
C TRP A 34 4.45 7.49 -3.57
N ILE A 35 3.53 6.53 -3.59
CA ILE A 35 3.76 5.16 -4.03
C ILE A 35 2.97 4.84 -5.32
N ALA A 36 2.54 5.85 -6.08
CA ALA A 36 1.84 5.67 -7.36
C ALA A 36 2.66 4.84 -8.36
N ASP A 37 3.98 5.02 -8.39
CA ASP A 37 4.89 4.23 -9.19
C ASP A 37 6.02 3.72 -8.30
N GLY A 38 6.10 2.40 -8.14
CA GLY A 38 7.11 1.73 -7.34
C GLY A 38 8.56 1.98 -7.79
N ASN A 39 8.78 2.54 -8.99
CA ASN A 39 10.10 2.95 -9.47
C ASN A 39 10.55 4.32 -8.97
N TRP A 40 9.66 5.11 -8.35
CA TRP A 40 10.05 6.38 -7.78
C TRP A 40 11.00 6.16 -6.59
N PRO A 41 12.12 6.90 -6.50
CA PRO A 41 13.05 6.76 -5.38
C PRO A 41 12.40 6.94 -3.99
N VAL A 42 11.39 7.81 -3.88
CA VAL A 42 10.60 7.98 -2.65
C VAL A 42 9.63 6.82 -2.34
N ALA A 43 9.25 6.00 -3.32
CA ALA A 43 8.16 5.04 -3.15
C ALA A 43 8.48 3.98 -2.08
N ARG A 44 9.69 3.42 -2.10
CA ARG A 44 10.06 2.40 -1.10
C ARG A 44 10.14 2.98 0.33
N PRO A 45 10.84 4.10 0.58
CA PRO A 45 10.81 4.77 1.87
C PRO A 45 9.40 5.14 2.36
N VAL A 46 8.53 5.65 1.47
CA VAL A 46 7.15 5.96 1.85
C VAL A 46 6.36 4.69 2.19
N ALA A 47 6.53 3.61 1.41
CA ALA A 47 5.90 2.33 1.70
C ALA A 47 6.33 1.77 3.06
N ASP A 48 7.59 1.97 3.46
CA ASP A 48 8.09 1.55 4.77
C ASP A 48 7.36 2.28 5.92
N LEU A 49 7.06 3.58 5.75
CA LEU A 49 6.24 4.35 6.70
C LEU A 49 4.81 3.82 6.79
N LEU A 50 4.18 3.54 5.65
CA LEU A 50 2.83 2.99 5.61
C LEU A 50 2.75 1.61 6.28
N VAL A 51 3.75 0.75 6.05
CA VAL A 51 3.85 -0.55 6.73
C VAL A 51 4.01 -0.36 8.24
N SER A 52 4.87 0.57 8.69
CA SER A 52 5.10 0.84 10.11
C SER A 52 3.86 1.38 10.84
N THR A 53 2.94 2.00 10.10
CA THR A 53 1.67 2.54 10.63
C THR A 53 0.65 1.43 10.92
N GLY A 54 0.79 0.25 10.30
CA GLY A 54 -0.11 -0.88 10.50
C GLY A 54 -1.56 -0.54 10.16
N ALA A 55 -2.48 -0.82 11.10
CA ALA A 55 -3.92 -0.63 10.89
C ALA A 55 -4.32 0.82 10.56
N GLY A 56 -3.52 1.81 10.97
CA GLY A 56 -3.78 3.23 10.66
C GLY A 56 -3.70 3.55 9.17
N ALA A 57 -2.98 2.75 8.37
CA ALA A 57 -2.84 2.98 6.93
C ALA A 57 -4.02 2.44 6.11
N ILE A 58 -4.86 1.57 6.69
CA ILE A 58 -5.91 0.84 5.96
C ILE A 58 -6.88 1.76 5.19
N PRO A 59 -7.37 2.89 5.73
CA PRO A 59 -8.24 3.80 4.97
C PRO A 59 -7.57 4.33 3.70
N ALA A 60 -6.33 4.79 3.80
CA ALA A 60 -5.56 5.31 2.67
C ALA A 60 -5.30 4.23 1.60
N LEU A 61 -4.91 3.02 2.02
CA LEU A 61 -4.70 1.90 1.09
C LEU A 61 -5.99 1.53 0.36
N ARG A 62 -7.12 1.45 1.08
CA ARG A 62 -8.42 1.16 0.47
C ARG A 62 -8.83 2.21 -0.57
N GLY A 63 -8.55 3.48 -0.29
CA GLY A 63 -8.77 4.57 -1.24
C GLY A 63 -8.11 4.29 -2.60
N VAL A 64 -6.87 3.78 -2.60
CA VAL A 64 -6.16 3.40 -3.83
C VAL A 64 -6.73 2.14 -4.48
N LEU A 65 -7.02 1.10 -3.68
CA LEU A 65 -7.54 -0.17 -4.21
C LEU A 65 -8.91 -0.01 -4.88
N HIS A 66 -9.71 0.97 -4.46
CA HIS A 66 -10.97 1.34 -5.11
C HIS A 66 -10.83 2.32 -6.28
N GLY A 67 -9.62 2.83 -6.52
CA GLY A 67 -9.30 3.70 -7.63
C GLY A 67 -9.29 2.97 -8.98
N ASN A 68 -8.83 3.69 -10.00
CA ASN A 68 -8.75 3.22 -11.38
C ASN A 68 -7.33 3.33 -11.97
N ASP A 69 -6.31 3.37 -11.11
CA ASP A 69 -4.90 3.39 -11.51
C ASP A 69 -4.26 2.02 -11.15
N PRO A 70 -4.17 1.09 -12.12
CA PRO A 70 -3.62 -0.24 -11.87
C PRO A 70 -2.14 -0.24 -11.46
N ILE A 71 -1.35 0.74 -11.90
CA ILE A 71 0.07 0.85 -11.53
C ILE A 71 0.17 1.22 -10.04
N HIS A 72 -0.66 2.16 -9.59
CA HIS A 72 -0.73 2.55 -8.18
C HIS A 72 -1.25 1.41 -7.31
N GLN A 73 -2.30 0.70 -7.76
CA GLN A 73 -2.82 -0.48 -7.09
C GLN A 73 -1.75 -1.58 -6.95
N HIS A 74 -1.07 -1.91 -8.04
CA HIS A 74 0.02 -2.88 -8.03
C HIS A 74 1.12 -2.46 -7.04
N SER A 75 1.53 -1.18 -7.06
CA SER A 75 2.55 -0.64 -6.15
C SER A 75 2.12 -0.71 -4.68
N VAL A 76 0.86 -0.38 -4.35
CA VAL A 76 0.28 -0.55 -3.00
C VAL A 76 0.30 -2.00 -2.55
N LEU A 77 -0.16 -2.92 -3.41
CA LEU A 77 -0.22 -4.34 -3.07
C LEU A 77 1.19 -4.91 -2.84
N LEU A 78 2.11 -4.60 -3.76
CA LEU A 78 3.48 -5.11 -3.72
C LEU A 78 4.29 -4.51 -2.57
N LEU A 79 4.32 -3.19 -2.44
CA LEU A 79 5.23 -2.49 -1.54
C LEU A 79 4.70 -2.33 -0.12
N VAL A 80 3.38 -2.44 0.08
CA VAL A 80 2.73 -2.24 1.39
C VAL A 80 1.93 -3.46 1.82
N ALA A 81 0.83 -3.77 1.13
CA ALA A 81 -0.14 -4.76 1.63
C ALA A 81 0.49 -6.15 1.83
N SER A 82 1.39 -6.58 0.93
CA SER A 82 2.08 -7.87 1.03
C SER A 82 3.03 -8.02 2.23
N ARG A 83 3.35 -6.91 2.90
CA ARG A 83 4.29 -6.82 4.04
C ARG A 83 3.59 -6.53 5.37
N LEU A 84 2.30 -6.19 5.34
CA LEU A 84 1.51 -6.01 6.55
C LEU A 84 1.33 -7.36 7.25
N SER A 85 1.14 -7.33 8.57
CA SER A 85 0.83 -8.53 9.32
C SER A 85 -0.53 -9.12 8.87
N PRO A 86 -0.74 -10.44 8.98
CA PRO A 86 -2.00 -11.06 8.60
C PRO A 86 -3.23 -10.41 9.25
N ASP A 87 -3.13 -10.06 10.53
CA ASP A 87 -4.23 -9.44 11.28
C ASP A 87 -4.58 -8.04 10.76
N VAL A 88 -3.60 -7.29 10.25
CA VAL A 88 -3.81 -5.96 9.69
C VAL A 88 -4.33 -6.04 8.26
N VAL A 89 -3.70 -6.83 7.39
CA VAL A 89 -4.10 -6.91 5.98
C VAL A 89 -5.43 -7.64 5.78
N ALA A 90 -5.88 -8.45 6.74
CA ALA A 90 -7.22 -9.02 6.74
C ALA A 90 -8.33 -7.97 6.69
N ALA A 91 -8.08 -6.73 7.14
CA ALA A 91 -9.02 -5.62 6.99
C ALA A 91 -9.27 -5.23 5.52
N LEU A 92 -8.37 -5.59 4.60
CA LEU A 92 -8.51 -5.40 3.15
C LEU A 92 -9.03 -6.64 2.43
N ARG A 93 -9.45 -7.71 3.14
CA ARG A 93 -9.83 -8.99 2.51
C ARG A 93 -10.86 -8.82 1.39
N GLY A 94 -11.96 -8.10 1.64
CA GLY A 94 -13.00 -7.88 0.63
C GLY A 94 -12.49 -7.09 -0.58
N ASP A 95 -11.61 -6.11 -0.35
CA ASP A 95 -10.98 -5.31 -1.41
C ASP A 95 -10.07 -6.21 -2.29
N LEU A 96 -9.30 -7.10 -1.66
CA LEU A 96 -8.44 -8.07 -2.34
C LEU A 96 -9.24 -9.13 -3.10
N GLU A 97 -10.34 -9.63 -2.53
CA GLU A 97 -11.22 -10.61 -3.17
C GLU A 97 -11.86 -10.03 -4.44
N GLN A 98 -12.26 -8.76 -4.41
CA GLN A 98 -12.80 -8.08 -5.59
C GLN A 98 -11.75 -7.95 -6.70
N LEU A 99 -10.53 -7.53 -6.35
CA LEU A 99 -9.41 -7.40 -7.30
C LEU A 99 -8.99 -8.75 -7.89
N ALA A 100 -9.11 -9.84 -7.13
CA ALA A 100 -8.77 -11.19 -7.59
C ALA A 100 -9.87 -11.81 -8.48
N THR A 101 -11.14 -11.60 -8.15
CA THR A 101 -12.25 -12.35 -8.76
C THR A 101 -12.96 -11.59 -9.88
N SER A 102 -12.84 -10.27 -9.93
CA SER A 102 -13.46 -9.43 -10.95
C SER A 102 -12.53 -8.28 -11.40
N PRO A 103 -11.29 -8.57 -11.83
CA PRO A 103 -10.38 -7.54 -12.31
C PRO A 103 -10.80 -6.96 -13.66
N THR A 104 -10.41 -5.72 -13.91
CA THR A 104 -10.42 -5.13 -15.26
C THR A 104 -9.27 -5.69 -16.11
N LEU A 105 -9.30 -5.46 -17.42
CA LEU A 105 -8.21 -5.87 -18.31
C LEU A 105 -6.87 -5.22 -17.92
N ASP A 106 -6.88 -3.93 -17.60
CA ASP A 106 -5.67 -3.19 -17.22
C ASP A 106 -5.09 -3.70 -15.90
N GLN A 107 -5.96 -4.08 -14.95
CA GLN A 107 -5.55 -4.72 -13.69
C GLN A 107 -4.90 -6.08 -13.91
N ILE A 108 -5.38 -6.88 -14.87
CA ILE A 108 -4.73 -8.14 -15.26
C ILE A 108 -3.37 -7.85 -15.89
N GLN A 109 -3.28 -6.88 -16.81
CA GLN A 109 -2.03 -6.55 -17.50
C GLN A 109 -0.94 -6.07 -16.55
N GLU A 110 -1.31 -5.26 -15.55
CA GLU A 110 -0.39 -4.77 -14.52
C GLU A 110 -0.14 -5.78 -13.38
N GLY A 111 -0.76 -6.97 -13.40
CA GLY A 111 -0.50 -8.02 -12.41
C GLY A 111 -1.18 -7.79 -11.04
N VAL A 112 -2.21 -6.94 -10.98
CA VAL A 112 -2.93 -6.57 -9.76
C VAL A 112 -3.69 -7.76 -9.19
N SER A 113 -4.40 -8.49 -10.06
CA SER A 113 -5.21 -9.66 -9.67
C SER A 113 -4.34 -10.74 -9.04
N GLU A 114 -3.21 -11.06 -9.66
CA GLU A 114 -2.29 -12.08 -9.20
C GLU A 114 -1.62 -11.70 -7.87
N LEU A 115 -1.34 -10.40 -7.63
CA LEU A 115 -0.86 -9.94 -6.33
C LEU A 115 -1.94 -10.08 -5.26
N ALA A 116 -3.19 -9.70 -5.55
CA ALA A 116 -4.29 -9.81 -4.62
C ALA A 116 -4.52 -11.27 -4.19
N GLU A 117 -4.54 -12.19 -5.15
CA GLU A 117 -4.62 -13.64 -4.90
C GLU A 117 -3.48 -14.14 -4.02
N ARG A 118 -2.23 -13.75 -4.30
CA ARG A 118 -1.06 -14.16 -3.50
C ARG A 118 -1.18 -13.68 -2.05
N ILE A 119 -1.72 -12.49 -1.82
CA ILE A 119 -1.92 -11.95 -0.47
C ILE A 119 -3.02 -12.74 0.25
N LEU A 120 -4.15 -13.02 -0.42
CA LEU A 120 -5.24 -13.83 0.12
C LEU A 120 -4.77 -15.25 0.48
N GLN A 121 -4.02 -15.90 -0.40
CA GLN A 121 -3.44 -17.22 -0.13
C GLN A 121 -2.59 -17.23 1.14
N LYS A 122 -1.76 -16.20 1.35
CA LYS A 122 -0.96 -16.07 2.57
C LYS A 122 -1.82 -15.87 3.82
N LEU A 123 -2.95 -15.17 3.70
CA LEU A 123 -3.89 -15.00 4.80
C LEU A 123 -4.59 -16.31 5.19
N ASP A 124 -4.84 -17.18 4.23
CA ASP A 124 -5.57 -18.42 4.42
C ASP A 124 -4.66 -19.60 4.82
N LEU A 125 -3.33 -19.43 4.77
CA LEU A 125 -2.39 -20.43 5.28
C LEU A 125 -2.56 -20.61 6.80
N PRO A 126 -2.63 -21.86 7.29
CA PRO A 126 -2.71 -22.11 8.72
C PRO A 126 -1.46 -21.57 9.42
N ARG A 127 -1.65 -20.77 10.49
CA ARG A 127 -0.53 -20.34 11.35
C ARG A 127 0.02 -21.58 12.05
N LEU A 128 1.21 -22.04 11.63
CA LEU A 128 1.95 -23.06 12.36
C LEU A 128 2.20 -22.51 13.78
N SER A 129 1.61 -23.18 14.77
CA SER A 129 1.67 -22.83 16.19
C SER A 129 3.02 -23.19 16.79
#